data_AF-A0A6G0A047-F1
#
_entry.id   AF-A0A6G0A047-F1
#
_cell.length_a   1.000
_cell.length_b   1.000
_cell.length_c   1.000
_cell.angle_alpha   90.00
_cell.angle_beta   90.00
_cell.angle_gamma   90.00
#
_symmetry.space_group_name_H-M   'P 1'
#
loop_
_entity.id
_entity.type
_entity.pdbx_description
1 polymer ?
#
loop_
_entity_poly.entity_id
_entity_poly.type
_entity_poly.pdbx_seq_one_letter_code
_entity_poly.pdbx_strand_id
1 'polypeptide(L)'
;MFKLKPYLLPLAFLQAVIAMAGSLYFSEVWHLVPCVLCWYQRITMYPIVALAFVALYRKDENVWAYILPLSVIGLAISVYHNVLYYAVNWGIRPDWTGPCQAGVSCTTRYIEWGGFITIPLLSLVAHLVITVLMVMLWRTTPATVVANPSLRGGDRGSAS
;
A
#
# COMPACT_ATOMS: atom_id res chain seq x y z
N MET A 1 -0.74 -14.78 -22.47
CA MET A 1 0.00 -14.62 -21.19
C MET A 1 -0.81 -14.03 -20.03
N PHE A 2 -2.08 -13.59 -20.19
CA PHE A 2 -2.86 -13.00 -19.08
C PHE A 2 -4.01 -13.90 -18.56
N LYS A 3 -3.73 -15.16 -18.21
CA LYS A 3 -4.70 -16.00 -17.46
C LYS A 3 -4.86 -15.59 -15.98
N LEU A 4 -4.05 -14.64 -15.48
CA LEU A 4 -4.09 -14.18 -14.09
C LEU A 4 -5.05 -13.01 -13.83
N LYS A 5 -5.64 -12.39 -14.87
CA LYS A 5 -6.50 -11.22 -14.74
C LYS A 5 -7.60 -11.34 -13.65
N PRO A 6 -8.37 -12.45 -13.55
CA PRO A 6 -9.41 -12.56 -12.53
C PRO A 6 -8.87 -12.64 -11.09
N TYR A 7 -7.59 -12.97 -10.91
CA TYR A 7 -6.97 -13.11 -9.59
C TYR A 7 -6.26 -11.84 -9.11
N LEU A 8 -6.00 -10.86 -9.98
CA LEU A 8 -5.25 -9.65 -9.61
C LEU A 8 -5.97 -8.81 -8.54
N LEU A 9 -7.27 -8.58 -8.71
CA LEU A 9 -8.07 -7.75 -7.81
C LEU A 9 -8.30 -8.43 -6.44
N PRO A 10 -8.66 -9.73 -6.37
CA PRO A 10 -8.71 -10.46 -5.10
C PRO A 10 -7.37 -10.48 -4.35
N LEU A 11 -6.25 -10.67 -5.06
CA LEU A 11 -4.91 -10.66 -4.43
C LEU A 11 -4.55 -9.27 -3.89
N ALA A 12 -4.86 -8.21 -4.62
CA ALA A 12 -4.63 -6.85 -4.17
C ALA A 12 -5.47 -6.51 -2.91
N PHE A 13 -6.74 -6.94 -2.90
CA PHE A 13 -7.60 -6.79 -1.73
C PHE A 13 -7.08 -7.57 -0.52
N LEU A 14 -6.72 -8.85 -0.71
CA LEU A 14 -6.17 -9.69 0.36
C LEU A 14 -4.90 -9.07 0.96
N GLN A 15 -3.97 -8.63 0.10
CA GLN A 15 -2.74 -7.96 0.53
C GLN A 15 -3.04 -6.68 1.33
N ALA A 16 -4.00 -5.86 0.85
CA ALA A 16 -4.39 -4.64 1.54
C ALA A 16 -5.03 -4.93 2.91
N VAL A 17 -5.87 -5.95 3.03
CA VAL A 17 -6.45 -6.36 4.32
C VAL A 17 -5.38 -6.86 5.28
N ILE A 18 -4.45 -7.70 4.83
CA ILE A 18 -3.35 -8.21 5.66
C ILE A 18 -2.49 -7.07 6.18
N ALA A 19 -2.13 -6.11 5.31
CA ALA A 19 -1.35 -4.95 5.72
C ALA A 19 -2.09 -4.07 6.74
N MET A 20 -3.42 -3.94 6.62
CA MET A 20 -4.24 -3.11 7.51
C MET A 20 -4.37 -3.78 8.87
N ALA A 21 -4.69 -5.08 8.87
CA ALA A 21 -4.80 -5.90 10.07
C ALA A 21 -3.47 -5.98 10.82
N GLY A 22 -2.35 -6.17 10.11
CA GLY A 22 -1.02 -6.14 10.71
C GLY A 22 -0.73 -4.80 11.37
N SER A 23 -1.06 -3.69 10.70
CA SER A 23 -0.89 -2.35 11.28
C SER A 23 -1.71 -2.16 12.56
N LEU A 24 -2.97 -2.60 12.56
CA LEU A 24 -3.86 -2.51 13.72
C LEU A 24 -3.41 -3.42 14.87
N TYR A 25 -2.96 -4.64 14.56
CA TYR A 25 -2.50 -5.61 15.55
C TYR A 25 -1.32 -5.08 16.37
N PHE A 26 -0.34 -4.44 15.71
CA PHE A 26 0.77 -3.80 16.42
C PHE A 26 0.31 -2.64 17.33
N SER A 27 -0.76 -1.94 16.95
CA SER A 27 -1.31 -0.82 17.72
C SER A 27 -2.07 -1.28 18.95
N GLU A 28 -2.97 -2.26 18.79
CA GLU A 28 -3.93 -2.67 19.82
C GLU A 28 -3.39 -3.76 20.74
N VAL A 29 -2.63 -4.72 20.19
CA VAL A 29 -2.17 -5.89 20.94
C VAL A 29 -0.79 -5.65 21.55
N TRP A 30 0.10 -5.00 20.81
CA TRP A 30 1.47 -4.71 21.27
C TRP A 30 1.60 -3.30 21.86
N HIS A 31 0.52 -2.52 21.88
CA HIS A 31 0.48 -1.14 22.38
C HIS A 31 1.60 -0.24 21.82
N LEU A 32 2.01 -0.48 20.57
CA LEU A 32 3.03 0.30 19.89
C LEU A 32 2.40 1.57 19.32
N VAL A 33 2.73 2.72 19.90
CA VAL A 33 2.28 4.02 19.40
C VAL A 33 2.91 4.26 18.01
N PRO A 34 2.12 4.45 16.94
CA PRO A 34 2.66 4.72 15.62
C PRO A 34 3.30 6.12 15.61
N CYS A 35 4.45 6.24 14.95
CA CYS A 35 5.05 7.54 14.67
C CYS A 35 4.25 8.30 13.59
N VAL A 36 4.50 9.60 13.46
CA VAL A 36 3.81 10.48 12.49
C VAL A 36 3.93 9.95 11.05
N LEU A 37 5.10 9.43 10.64
CA LEU A 37 5.29 8.83 9.31
C LEU A 37 4.48 7.56 9.10
N CYS A 38 4.44 6.67 10.09
CA CYS A 38 3.59 5.48 10.04
C CYS A 38 2.11 5.85 9.96
N TRP A 39 1.72 6.95 10.61
CA TRP A 39 0.35 7.45 10.53
C TRP A 39 0.01 7.94 9.12
N TYR A 40 0.91 8.68 8.47
CA TYR A 40 0.73 9.04 7.05
C TYR A 40 0.62 7.82 6.13
N GLN A 41 1.41 6.77 6.38
CA GLN A 41 1.27 5.51 5.63
C GLN A 41 -0.09 4.84 5.87
N ARG A 42 -0.66 4.92 7.09
CA ARG A 42 -2.02 4.42 7.37
C ARG A 42 -3.09 5.20 6.61
N ILE A 43 -2.97 6.53 6.54
CA ILE A 43 -3.93 7.38 5.79
C ILE A 43 -3.97 6.99 4.31
N THR A 44 -2.83 6.66 3.70
CA THR A 44 -2.81 6.22 2.29
C THR A 44 -3.38 4.81 2.14
N MET A 45 -3.16 3.93 3.13
CA MET A 45 -3.53 2.52 3.03
C MET A 45 -5.03 2.24 3.27
N TYR A 46 -5.67 2.90 4.23
CA TYR A 46 -7.06 2.60 4.59
C TYR A 46 -8.05 2.86 3.44
N PRO A 47 -7.95 3.97 2.68
CA PRO A 47 -8.78 4.19 1.52
C PRO A 47 -8.52 3.14 0.42
N ILE A 48 -7.30 2.63 0.27
CA ILE A 48 -6.99 1.57 -0.70
C ILE A 48 -7.79 0.31 -0.39
N VAL A 49 -7.89 -0.09 0.89
CA VAL A 49 -8.70 -1.26 1.30
C VAL A 49 -10.17 -1.06 0.94
N ALA A 50 -10.73 0.12 1.24
CA ALA A 50 -12.12 0.44 0.93
C ALA A 50 -12.38 0.46 -0.58
N LEU A 51 -11.50 1.09 -1.37
CA LEU A 51 -11.60 1.13 -2.83
C LEU A 51 -11.46 -0.26 -3.45
N ALA A 52 -10.51 -1.07 -2.98
CA ALA A 52 -10.33 -2.44 -3.45
C ALA A 52 -11.54 -3.33 -3.12
N PHE A 53 -12.15 -3.15 -1.94
CA PHE A 53 -13.39 -3.85 -1.57
C PHE A 53 -14.55 -3.48 -2.49
N VAL A 54 -14.79 -2.18 -2.71
CA VAL A 54 -15.87 -1.71 -3.60
C VAL A 54 -15.64 -2.20 -5.03
N ALA A 55 -14.40 -2.17 -5.51
CA ALA A 55 -14.05 -2.70 -6.82
C ALA A 55 -14.29 -4.20 -6.93
N LEU A 56 -13.98 -4.98 -5.89
CA LEU A 56 -14.25 -6.42 -5.85
C LEU A 56 -15.76 -6.70 -5.87
N TYR A 57 -16.54 -5.94 -5.09
CA TYR A 57 -18.00 -6.08 -5.04
C TYR A 57 -18.68 -5.69 -6.37
N ARG A 58 -18.24 -4.59 -6.99
CA ARG A 58 -18.77 -4.10 -8.27
C ARG A 58 -18.13 -4.77 -9.48
N LYS A 59 -17.09 -5.58 -9.28
CA LYS A 59 -16.22 -6.14 -10.32
C LYS A 59 -15.70 -5.07 -11.31
N ASP A 60 -15.40 -3.87 -10.81
CA ASP A 60 -14.89 -2.76 -11.62
C ASP A 60 -13.36 -2.80 -11.66
N GLU A 61 -12.81 -3.17 -12.81
CA GLU A 61 -11.38 -3.26 -13.03
C GLU A 61 -10.70 -1.89 -13.16
N ASN A 62 -11.45 -0.80 -13.42
CA ASN A 62 -10.89 0.55 -13.60
C ASN A 62 -10.49 1.23 -12.28
N VAL A 63 -10.63 0.54 -11.15
CA VAL A 63 -10.21 1.06 -9.84
C VAL A 63 -8.70 1.38 -9.78
N TRP A 64 -7.91 0.81 -10.69
CA TRP A 64 -6.46 1.08 -10.79
C TRP A 64 -6.17 2.58 -10.90
N ALA A 65 -7.03 3.37 -11.56
CA ALA A 65 -6.82 4.82 -11.72
C ALA A 65 -6.87 5.60 -10.40
N TYR A 66 -7.59 5.08 -9.40
CA TYR A 66 -7.70 5.68 -8.07
C TYR A 66 -6.69 5.08 -7.10
N ILE A 67 -6.48 3.76 -7.13
CA ILE A 67 -5.59 3.09 -6.18
C ILE A 67 -4.12 3.40 -6.47
N LEU A 68 -3.74 3.50 -7.75
CA LEU A 68 -2.34 3.69 -8.16
C LEU A 68 -1.72 5.02 -7.66
N PRO A 69 -2.35 6.21 -7.79
CA PRO A 69 -1.78 7.43 -7.21
C PRO A 69 -1.67 7.34 -5.68
N LEU A 70 -2.67 6.76 -4.99
CA LEU A 70 -2.62 6.57 -3.54
C LEU A 70 -1.48 5.62 -3.12
N SER A 71 -1.31 4.51 -3.84
CA SER A 71 -0.27 3.53 -3.53
C SER A 71 1.13 4.09 -3.77
N VAL A 72 1.31 4.90 -4.81
CA VAL A 72 2.59 5.58 -5.12
C VAL A 72 2.95 6.60 -4.05
N ILE A 73 1.98 7.37 -3.53
CA ILE A 73 2.22 8.30 -2.42
C ILE A 73 2.65 7.53 -1.17
N GLY A 74 1.93 6.47 -0.81
CA GLY A 74 2.32 5.61 0.33
C GLY A 74 3.69 4.94 0.14
N LEU A 75 4.01 4.53 -1.09
CA LEU A 75 5.33 3.99 -1.46
C LEU A 75 6.43 5.03 -1.23
N ALA A 76 6.27 6.26 -1.72
CA ALA A 76 7.24 7.34 -1.53
C ALA A 76 7.50 7.63 -0.05
N ILE A 77 6.43 7.69 0.77
CA ILE A 77 6.53 7.90 2.23
C ILE A 77 7.25 6.72 2.90
N SER A 78 6.97 5.49 2.48
CA SER A 78 7.63 4.29 3.03
C SER A 78 9.11 4.17 2.66
N VAL A 79 9.49 4.61 1.46
CA VAL A 79 10.90 4.73 1.05
C VAL A 79 11.61 5.74 1.92
N TYR A 80 11.03 6.94 2.08
CA TYR A 80 11.59 7.97 2.96
C TYR A 80 11.76 7.47 4.40
N HIS A 81 10.77 6.75 4.93
CA HIS A 81 10.86 6.17 6.27
C HIS A 81 11.99 5.13 6.38
N ASN A 82 12.13 4.23 5.41
CA ASN A 82 13.21 3.24 5.41
C ASN A 82 14.58 3.92 5.37
N VAL A 83 14.76 4.92 4.50
CA VAL A 83 16.01 5.68 4.38
C VAL A 83 16.35 6.31 5.73
N LEU A 84 15.40 6.95 6.39
CA LEU A 84 15.61 7.58 7.71
C LEU A 84 15.96 6.54 8.79
N TYR A 85 15.27 5.39 8.79
CA TYR A 85 15.51 4.31 9.74
C TYR A 85 16.93 3.72 9.60
N TYR A 86 17.35 3.39 8.37
CA TYR A 86 18.66 2.83 8.10
C TYR A 86 19.79 3.85 8.25
N ALA A 87 19.57 5.13 7.89
CA ALA A 87 20.55 6.20 8.07
C ALA A 87 20.93 6.36 9.55
N VAL A 88 19.95 6.37 10.46
CA VAL A 88 20.19 6.43 11.90
C VAL A 88 20.87 5.16 12.41
N ASN A 89 20.51 3.99 11.89
CA ASN A 89 21.18 2.72 12.23
C ASN A 89 22.66 2.70 11.81
N TRP A 90 23.02 3.38 10.72
CA TRP A 90 24.41 3.52 10.25
C TRP A 90 25.19 4.65 10.94
N GLY A 91 24.64 5.26 12.00
CA GLY A 91 25.31 6.29 12.80
C GLY A 91 25.26 7.68 12.18
N ILE A 92 24.59 7.84 11.04
CA ILE A 92 24.32 9.15 10.44
C ILE A 92 23.09 9.71 11.15
N ARG A 93 23.30 10.54 12.16
CA ARG A 93 22.22 11.30 12.80
C ARG A 93 22.00 12.57 11.99
N PRO A 94 20.94 12.67 11.18
CA PRO A 94 20.58 13.96 10.62
C PRO A 94 20.25 14.92 11.78
N ASP A 95 20.84 16.11 11.78
CA ASP A 95 20.58 17.18 12.75
C ASP A 95 19.11 17.64 12.73
N TRP A 96 18.42 17.31 11.63
CA TRP A 96 16.97 17.37 11.52
C TRP A 96 16.35 16.16 12.22
N THR A 97 15.90 16.35 13.46
CA THR A 97 14.86 15.52 14.07
C THR A 97 13.73 15.39 13.05
N GLY A 98 13.41 14.16 12.61
CA GLY A 98 12.34 13.87 11.63
C GLY A 98 11.01 14.57 11.97
N PRO A 99 10.04 14.57 11.04
CA PRO A 99 8.97 15.58 10.96
C PRO A 99 8.40 15.95 12.32
N CYS A 100 8.72 17.20 12.69
CA CYS A 100 8.64 17.88 13.97
C CYS A 100 7.68 17.30 15.03
N GLN A 101 8.26 17.03 16.20
CA GLN A 101 7.71 16.47 17.45
C GLN A 101 6.18 16.60 17.67
N ALA A 102 5.43 15.62 17.17
CA ALA A 102 4.15 15.23 17.75
C ALA A 102 4.19 13.73 18.06
N GLY A 103 4.50 13.37 19.31
CA GLY A 103 4.55 11.98 19.77
C GLY A 103 5.93 11.30 19.63
N VAL A 104 5.93 9.99 19.41
CA VAL A 104 7.12 9.13 19.42
C VAL A 104 8.00 9.31 18.18
N SER A 105 9.33 9.24 18.36
CA SER A 105 10.29 9.40 17.27
C SER A 105 10.12 8.32 16.18
N CYS A 106 10.14 8.75 14.90
CA CYS A 106 10.07 7.84 13.75
C CYS A 106 11.29 6.90 13.61
N THR A 107 12.32 7.13 14.43
CA THR A 107 13.58 6.38 14.46
C THR A 107 13.65 5.42 15.66
N THR A 108 12.62 5.39 16.50
CA THR A 108 12.55 4.47 17.64
C THR A 108 12.40 3.03 17.14
N ARG A 109 13.28 2.14 17.62
CA ARG A 109 13.20 0.71 17.32
C ARG A 109 12.13 0.07 18.21
N TYR A 110 11.07 -0.43 17.61
CA TYR A 110 10.02 -1.16 18.32
C TYR A 110 10.16 -2.67 18.17
N ILE A 111 10.26 -3.17 16.93
CA ILE A 111 10.36 -4.60 16.63
C ILE A 111 11.42 -4.78 15.53
N GLU A 112 12.48 -5.50 15.88
CA GLU A 112 13.52 -5.98 14.96
C GLU A 112 13.51 -7.50 15.02
N TRP A 113 12.64 -8.14 14.22
CA TRP A 113 12.71 -9.59 14.05
C TRP A 113 13.91 -9.93 13.17
N GLY A 114 14.94 -10.51 13.79
CA GLY A 114 16.18 -10.93 13.11
C GLY A 114 17.08 -9.77 12.63
N GLY A 115 16.87 -8.53 13.10
CA GLY A 115 17.68 -7.37 12.70
C GLY A 115 17.43 -6.82 11.29
N PHE A 116 16.39 -7.31 10.59
CA PHE A 116 16.13 -6.96 9.18
C PHE A 116 14.65 -6.67 8.90
N ILE A 117 13.72 -7.36 9.56
CA ILE A 117 12.27 -7.14 9.37
C ILE A 117 11.82 -6.02 10.31
N THR A 118 11.59 -4.84 9.72
CA THR A 118 11.13 -3.64 10.42
C THR A 118 9.73 -3.27 9.97
N ILE A 119 8.99 -2.55 10.83
CA ILE A 119 7.67 -2.00 10.52
C ILE A 119 7.67 -1.17 9.20
N PRO A 120 8.61 -0.23 8.97
CA PRO A 120 8.66 0.50 7.71
C PRO A 120 8.97 -0.38 6.49
N LEU A 121 9.78 -1.44 6.63
CA LEU A 121 10.05 -2.38 5.52
C LEU A 121 8.78 -3.15 5.12
N LEU A 122 8.01 -3.63 6.10
CA LEU A 122 6.74 -4.32 5.85
C LEU A 122 5.75 -3.43 5.10
N SER A 123 5.66 -2.15 5.48
CA SER A 123 4.81 -1.17 4.82
C SER A 123 5.26 -0.86 3.38
N LEU A 124 6.58 -0.77 3.16
CA LEU A 124 7.17 -0.60 1.83
C LEU A 124 6.79 -1.76 0.91
N VAL A 125 6.97 -3.00 1.38
CA VAL A 125 6.62 -4.20 0.61
C VAL A 125 5.12 -4.23 0.31
N ALA A 126 4.27 -3.89 1.28
CA ALA A 126 2.82 -3.86 1.06
C ALA A 126 2.42 -2.87 -0.03
N HIS A 127 2.91 -1.62 0.01
CA HIS A 127 2.62 -0.61 -1.01
C HIS A 127 3.24 -0.97 -2.36
N LEU A 128 4.41 -1.60 -2.39
CA LEU A 128 5.05 -2.07 -3.61
C LEU A 128 4.20 -3.15 -4.29
N VAL A 129 3.78 -4.17 -3.55
CA VAL A 129 2.94 -5.26 -4.07
C VAL A 129 1.63 -4.71 -4.62
N ILE A 130 0.95 -3.83 -3.89
CA ILE A 130 -0.30 -3.19 -4.36
C ILE A 130 -0.04 -2.40 -5.65
N THR A 131 1.04 -1.62 -5.70
CA THR A 131 1.39 -0.82 -6.89
C THR A 131 1.64 -1.72 -8.10
N VAL A 132 2.41 -2.81 -7.94
CA VAL A 132 2.69 -3.77 -9.02
C VAL A 132 1.40 -4.43 -9.52
N LEU A 133 0.52 -4.87 -8.61
CA LEU A 133 -0.76 -5.48 -8.98
C LEU A 133 -1.67 -4.49 -9.74
N MET A 134 -1.71 -3.22 -9.33
CA MET A 134 -2.48 -2.18 -10.02
C MET A 134 -1.89 -1.82 -11.39
N VAL A 135 -0.57 -1.77 -11.52
CA VAL A 135 0.10 -1.55 -12.82
C VAL A 135 -0.16 -2.71 -13.77
N MET A 136 -0.16 -3.95 -13.27
CA MET A 136 -0.56 -5.13 -14.08
C MET A 136 -2.02 -5.02 -14.51
N LEU A 137 -2.92 -4.63 -13.61
CA LEU A 137 -4.34 -4.45 -13.93
C LEU A 137 -4.53 -3.36 -15.00
N TRP A 138 -3.84 -2.22 -14.86
CA TRP A 138 -3.83 -1.15 -15.86
C TRP A 138 -3.37 -1.66 -17.24
N ARG A 139 -2.28 -2.42 -17.30
CA ARG A 139 -1.78 -3.01 -18.57
C ARG A 139 -2.73 -4.03 -19.19
N THR A 140 -3.56 -4.68 -18.39
CA THR A 140 -4.59 -5.61 -18.90
C THR A 140 -5.90 -4.94 -19.28
N THR A 141 -6.09 -3.68 -18.90
CA THR A 141 -7.30 -2.93 -19.21
C THR A 141 -7.14 -2.31 -20.61
N PRO A 142 -8.02 -2.61 -21.59
CA PRO A 142 -7.87 -2.06 -22.93
C PRO A 142 -8.04 -0.53 -22.92
N ALA A 143 -7.17 0.17 -23.66
CA ALA A 143 -7.13 1.63 -23.73
C ALA A 143 -8.46 2.26 -24.16
N THR A 144 -9.30 1.52 -24.88
CA THR A 144 -10.66 1.93 -25.28
C THR A 144 -11.62 2.10 -24.09
N VAL A 145 -11.50 1.27 -23.05
CA VAL A 145 -12.29 1.37 -21.81
C VAL A 145 -11.80 2.52 -20.92
N VAL A 146 -10.49 2.81 -20.98
CA VAL A 146 -9.89 3.97 -20.31
C VAL A 146 -10.35 5.27 -20.96
N ALA A 147 -10.42 5.31 -22.29
CA ALA A 147 -10.84 6.48 -23.06
C ALA A 147 -12.36 6.72 -23.04
N ASN A 148 -13.19 5.68 -22.91
CA ASN A 148 -14.64 5.80 -22.86
C ASN A 148 -15.29 4.97 -21.73
N PRO A 149 -15.58 5.59 -20.58
CA PRO A 149 -16.22 4.94 -19.44
C PRO A 149 -17.61 4.35 -19.72
N SER A 150 -18.30 4.73 -20.81
CA SER A 150 -19.63 4.19 -21.12
C SER A 150 -19.60 2.74 -21.60
N LEU A 151 -18.43 2.25 -22.06
CA LEU A 151 -18.23 0.87 -22.52
C LEU A 151 -18.06 -0.14 -21.37
N ARG A 152 -18.03 0.32 -20.10
CA ARG A 152 -17.80 -0.51 -18.89
C ARG A 152 -18.80 -1.66 -18.69
N GLY A 153 -19.95 -1.64 -19.35
CA GLY A 153 -21.01 -2.65 -19.19
C GLY A 153 -21.10 -3.73 -20.29
N GLY A 154 -20.36 -3.61 -21.39
CA GLY A 154 -20.59 -4.37 -22.63
C GLY A 154 -20.00 -5.78 -22.69
N ASP A 155 -18.83 -6.02 -22.09
CA ASP A 155 -18.08 -7.27 -22.27
C ASP A 155 -18.37 -8.31 -21.17
N ARG A 156 -19.63 -8.64 -20.94
CA ARG A 156 -20.04 -9.70 -19.99
C ARG A 156 -20.13 -11.11 -20.62
N GLY A 157 -19.51 -11.34 -21.79
CA GLY A 157 -19.87 -12.48 -22.65
C GLY A 157 -18.77 -13.32 -23.29
N SER A 158 -17.49 -13.31 -22.88
CA SER A 158 -16.52 -14.28 -23.44
C SER A 158 -15.42 -14.72 -22.49
N ALA A 159 -15.76 -15.67 -21.61
CA ALA A 159 -14.80 -16.62 -21.05
C ALA A 159 -15.56 -17.86 -20.54
N SER A 160 -16.15 -18.59 -21.48
CA SER A 160 -16.41 -20.04 -21.37
C SER A 160 -15.22 -20.79 -21.93
#